data_AF-A0A1Q2CC27-F1
#
_entry.id   AF-A0A1Q2CC27-F1
#
_cell.length_a   1.000
_cell.length_b   1.000
_cell.length_c   1.000
_cell.angle_alpha   90.00
_cell.angle_beta   90.00
_cell.angle_gamma   90.00
#
_symmetry.space_group_name_H-M   'P 1'
#
loop_
_entity.id
_entity.type
_entity.pdbx_description
1 polymer ?
#
loop_
_entity_poly.entity_id
_entity_poly.type
_entity_poly.pdbx_seq_one_letter_code
_entity_poly.pdbx_strand_id
1 'polypeptide(L)'
;MAGRHASPKSSERTLALTILVVGTVVSLASLVGGVWVVRAGVVVALIMAYAAVWAAWRELAAEKVRHNEELRHEMGMRAQQAQRFHEESVAMIGRFNARSENLQAVIAKLRRQLGAAKAELSSMRGNNAWLRAEVAERQARVEALETRIAELEAEDTGNIVALPRHVRPSIDDVWGEDEHPTMVDLAKLNLDGLPVHYAKEA
;
A
#
# COMPACT_ATOMS: atom_id res chain seq x y z
N MET A 1 -31.72 17.13 32.22
CA MET A 1 -32.95 16.52 32.77
C MET A 1 -32.54 15.57 33.87
N ALA A 2 -32.41 16.08 35.10
CA ALA A 2 -31.88 15.33 36.25
C ALA A 2 -32.97 14.38 36.79
N GLY A 3 -32.63 13.09 36.88
CA GLY A 3 -33.50 12.05 37.39
C GLY A 3 -33.93 12.33 38.82
N ARG A 4 -35.24 12.49 39.01
CA ARG A 4 -35.85 12.47 40.35
C ARG A 4 -35.84 11.01 40.80
N HIS A 5 -34.85 10.63 41.59
CA HIS A 5 -34.92 9.41 42.37
C HIS A 5 -36.10 9.55 43.35
N ALA A 6 -37.21 8.88 43.04
CA ALA A 6 -38.28 8.66 43.99
C ALA A 6 -37.72 7.71 45.06
N SER A 7 -37.43 8.24 46.25
CA SER A 7 -37.07 7.42 47.40
C SER A 7 -38.18 6.40 47.66
N PRO A 8 -37.87 5.10 47.83
CA PRO A 8 -38.85 4.13 48.28
C PRO A 8 -39.27 4.52 49.70
N LYS A 9 -40.43 5.16 49.80
CA LYS A 9 -40.99 5.65 51.05
C LYS A 9 -42.01 4.61 51.50
N SER A 10 -41.95 4.24 52.77
CA SER A 10 -43.11 4.00 53.64
C SER A 10 -43.24 2.62 54.30
N SER A 11 -42.53 1.55 53.91
CA SER A 11 -42.67 0.27 54.63
C SER A 11 -41.91 0.26 55.96
N GLU A 12 -40.63 0.64 55.97
CA GLU A 12 -39.83 0.67 57.20
C GLU A 12 -40.36 1.67 58.24
N ARG A 13 -40.85 2.83 57.77
CA ARG A 13 -41.41 3.86 58.64
C ARG A 13 -42.77 3.44 59.22
N THR A 14 -43.60 2.73 58.46
CA THR A 14 -44.89 2.21 58.98
C THR A 14 -44.66 1.03 59.92
N LEU A 15 -43.64 0.21 59.66
CA LEU A 15 -43.23 -0.89 60.54
C LEU A 15 -42.68 -0.35 61.87
N ALA A 16 -41.82 0.67 61.84
CA ALA A 16 -41.34 1.33 63.06
C ALA A 16 -42.48 2.02 63.83
N LEU A 17 -43.42 2.68 63.14
CA LEU A 17 -44.59 3.32 63.77
C LEU A 17 -45.53 2.30 64.40
N THR A 18 -45.77 1.16 63.76
CA THR A 18 -46.65 0.11 64.30
C THR A 18 -46.05 -0.53 65.54
N ILE A 19 -44.75 -0.84 65.56
CA ILE A 19 -44.07 -1.35 66.77
C ILE A 19 -44.15 -0.32 67.91
N LEU A 20 -43.94 0.96 67.62
CA LEU A 20 -43.97 2.02 68.62
C LEU A 20 -45.38 2.22 69.21
N VAL A 21 -46.42 2.20 68.37
CA VAL A 21 -47.82 2.30 68.82
C VAL A 21 -48.23 1.07 69.63
N VAL A 22 -47.81 -0.13 69.22
CA VAL A 22 -48.11 -1.35 69.98
C VAL A 22 -47.41 -1.33 71.35
N GLY A 23 -46.13 -0.92 71.40
CA GLY A 23 -45.38 -0.82 72.65
C GLY A 23 -45.96 0.20 73.63
N THR A 24 -46.44 1.34 73.15
CA THR A 24 -47.07 2.36 74.01
C THR A 24 -48.42 1.93 74.56
N VAL A 25 -49.23 1.24 73.74
CA VAL A 25 -50.53 0.70 74.19
C VAL A 25 -50.35 -0.39 75.25
N VAL A 26 -49.35 -1.27 75.09
CA VAL A 26 -49.03 -2.31 76.09
C VAL A 26 -48.54 -1.69 77.41
N SER A 27 -47.72 -0.64 77.34
CA SER A 27 -47.23 0.09 78.53
C SER A 27 -48.38 0.76 79.29
N LEU A 28 -49.30 1.44 78.59
CA LEU A 28 -50.47 2.08 79.20
C LEU A 28 -51.46 1.07 79.79
N ALA A 29 -51.65 -0.08 79.15
CA ALA A 29 -52.51 -1.15 79.65
C ALA A 29 -51.97 -1.79 80.95
N SER A 30 -50.65 -1.76 81.16
CA SER A 30 -50.01 -2.29 82.38
C SER A 30 -50.28 -1.47 83.65
N LEU A 31 -50.71 -0.21 83.50
CA LEU A 31 -50.92 0.71 84.63
C LEU A 31 -52.33 0.63 85.25
N VAL A 32 -53.30 -0.01 84.59
CA VAL A 32 -54.74 0.13 84.94
C VAL A 32 -55.45 -1.20 85.29
N GLY A 33 -54.86 -2.37 85.01
CA GLY A 33 -55.55 -3.66 85.11
C GLY A 33 -55.14 -4.54 86.30
N GLY A 34 -56.09 -5.27 86.90
CA GLY A 34 -55.78 -6.37 87.83
C GLY A 34 -54.94 -7.49 87.17
N VAL A 35 -54.24 -8.30 87.97
CA VAL A 35 -53.21 -9.27 87.50
C VAL A 35 -53.66 -10.17 86.35
N TRP A 36 -54.94 -10.55 86.32
CA TRP A 36 -55.53 -11.36 85.26
C TRP A 36 -55.72 -10.61 83.93
N VAL A 37 -56.07 -9.32 83.98
CA VAL A 37 -56.21 -8.46 82.80
C VAL A 37 -54.85 -8.19 82.16
N VAL A 38 -53.81 -7.99 82.98
CA VAL A 38 -52.43 -7.81 82.50
C VAL A 38 -51.93 -9.06 81.77
N ARG A 39 -52.17 -10.26 82.34
CA ARG A 39 -51.77 -11.53 81.71
C ARG A 39 -52.51 -11.79 80.39
N ALA A 40 -53.81 -11.49 80.32
CA ALA A 40 -54.58 -11.60 79.09
C ALA A 40 -54.07 -10.62 78.01
N GLY A 41 -53.73 -9.38 78.40
CA GLY A 41 -53.16 -8.38 77.49
C GLY A 41 -51.81 -8.81 76.91
N VAL A 42 -50.93 -9.40 77.73
CA VAL A 42 -49.63 -9.92 77.27
C VAL A 42 -49.81 -11.03 76.25
N VAL A 43 -50.76 -11.96 76.45
CA VAL A 43 -51.03 -13.04 75.49
C VAL A 43 -51.53 -12.48 74.16
N VAL A 44 -52.45 -11.51 74.18
CA VAL A 44 -52.96 -10.85 72.96
C VAL A 44 -51.83 -10.10 72.24
N ALA A 45 -50.95 -9.42 72.97
CA ALA A 45 -49.79 -8.74 72.40
C ALA A 45 -48.82 -9.73 71.73
N LEU A 46 -48.57 -10.90 72.34
CA LEU A 46 -47.73 -11.94 71.74
C LEU A 46 -48.35 -12.52 70.47
N ILE A 47 -49.67 -12.75 70.45
CA ILE A 47 -50.37 -13.25 69.26
C ILE A 47 -50.31 -12.23 68.12
N MET A 48 -50.53 -10.94 68.43
CA MET A 48 -50.45 -9.87 67.43
C MET A 48 -49.02 -9.66 66.92
N ALA A 49 -48.02 -9.76 67.79
CA ALA A 49 -46.62 -9.71 67.38
C ALA A 49 -46.26 -10.88 66.46
N TYR A 50 -46.73 -12.09 66.78
CA TYR A 50 -46.52 -13.26 65.93
C TYR A 50 -47.21 -13.12 64.56
N ALA A 51 -48.46 -12.64 64.54
CA ALA A 51 -49.20 -12.38 63.31
C ALA A 51 -48.51 -11.33 62.42
N ALA A 52 -47.91 -10.28 63.03
CA ALA A 52 -47.15 -9.27 62.31
C ALA A 52 -45.87 -9.82 61.67
N VAL A 53 -45.12 -10.65 62.40
CA VAL A 53 -43.91 -11.32 61.86
C VAL A 53 -44.27 -12.25 60.70
N TRP A 54 -45.37 -12.99 60.85
CA TRP A 54 -45.85 -13.89 59.81
C TRP A 54 -46.32 -13.15 58.55
N ALA A 55 -47.06 -12.05 58.71
CA ALA A 55 -47.48 -11.20 57.59
C ALA A 55 -46.27 -10.59 56.88
N ALA A 56 -45.26 -10.12 57.62
CA ALA A 56 -44.03 -9.59 57.05
C ALA A 56 -43.29 -10.65 56.21
N TRP A 57 -43.22 -11.90 56.67
CA TRP A 57 -42.62 -12.98 55.89
C TRP A 57 -43.40 -13.31 54.62
N ARG A 58 -44.73 -13.24 54.66
CA ARG A 58 -45.58 -13.46 53.47
C ARG A 58 -45.41 -12.36 52.44
N GLU A 59 -45.33 -11.11 52.87
CA GLU A 59 -45.12 -9.95 52.00
C GLU A 59 -43.70 -9.97 51.40
N LEU A 60 -42.68 -10.28 52.20
CA LEU A 60 -41.31 -10.47 51.74
C LEU A 60 -41.18 -11.62 50.73
N ALA A 61 -41.92 -12.72 50.90
CA ALA A 61 -41.93 -13.82 49.93
C ALA A 61 -42.57 -13.40 48.60
N ALA A 62 -43.66 -12.63 48.64
CA ALA A 62 -44.35 -12.16 47.45
C ALA A 62 -43.53 -11.11 46.67
N GLU A 63 -42.86 -10.18 47.36
CA GLU A 63 -41.99 -9.18 46.73
C GLU A 63 -40.73 -9.80 46.11
N LYS A 64 -40.14 -10.81 46.76
CA LYS A 64 -38.96 -11.53 46.22
C LYS A 64 -39.25 -12.24 44.91
N VAL A 65 -40.44 -12.78 44.72
CA VAL A 65 -40.82 -13.46 43.47
C VAL A 65 -40.95 -12.43 42.34
N ARG A 66 -41.62 -11.29 42.60
CA ARG A 66 -41.79 -10.21 41.60
C ARG A 66 -40.46 -9.56 41.21
N HIS A 67 -39.60 -9.29 42.19
CA HIS A 67 -38.28 -8.70 41.92
C HIS A 67 -37.36 -9.64 41.13
N ASN A 68 -37.42 -10.95 41.40
CA ASN A 68 -36.66 -11.93 40.62
C ASN A 68 -37.14 -12.04 39.17
N GLU A 69 -38.44 -11.87 38.92
CA GLU A 69 -38.98 -11.85 37.56
C GLU A 69 -38.52 -10.61 36.80
N GLU A 70 -38.56 -9.42 37.41
CA GLU A 70 -38.05 -8.18 36.82
C GLU A 70 -36.55 -8.28 36.50
N LEU A 71 -35.74 -8.80 37.42
CA LEU A 71 -34.31 -9.02 37.21
C LEU A 71 -34.03 -10.00 36.06
N ARG A 72 -34.83 -11.06 35.91
CA ARG A 72 -34.68 -12.00 34.80
C ARG A 72 -34.95 -11.35 33.44
N HIS A 73 -35.96 -10.48 33.37
CA HIS A 73 -36.27 -9.74 32.14
C HIS A 73 -35.16 -8.74 31.80
N GLU A 74 -34.66 -7.99 32.79
CA GLU A 74 -33.54 -7.07 32.57
C GLU A 74 -32.26 -7.81 32.12
N MET A 75 -31.94 -8.93 32.76
CA MET A 75 -30.77 -9.73 32.42
C MET A 75 -30.89 -10.34 31.03
N GLY A 76 -32.07 -10.80 30.61
CA GLY A 76 -32.31 -11.29 29.26
C GLY A 76 -32.06 -10.24 28.19
N MET A 77 -32.55 -9.01 28.41
CA MET A 77 -32.33 -7.90 27.48
C MET A 77 -30.86 -7.46 27.43
N ARG A 78 -30.18 -7.38 28.59
CA ARG A 78 -28.73 -7.08 28.65
C ARG A 78 -27.89 -8.18 28.00
N ALA A 79 -28.25 -9.44 28.18
CA ALA A 79 -27.55 -10.57 27.56
C ALA A 79 -27.70 -10.57 26.05
N GLN A 80 -28.90 -10.30 25.52
CA GLN A 80 -29.13 -10.18 24.08
C GLN A 80 -28.37 -9.00 23.47
N GLN A 81 -28.37 -7.85 24.15
CA GLN A 81 -27.56 -6.70 23.71
C GLN A 81 -26.07 -7.03 23.71
N ALA A 82 -25.56 -7.64 24.77
CA ALA A 82 -24.15 -8.06 24.84
C ALA A 82 -23.78 -9.05 23.73
N GLN A 83 -24.65 -10.00 23.40
CA GLN A 83 -24.45 -10.94 22.30
C GLN A 83 -24.40 -10.22 20.95
N ARG A 84 -25.34 -9.31 20.67
CA ARG A 84 -25.34 -8.53 19.41
C ARG A 84 -24.09 -7.69 19.27
N PHE A 85 -23.67 -7.00 20.33
CA PHE A 85 -22.42 -6.24 20.33
C PHE A 85 -21.21 -7.14 20.13
N HIS A 86 -21.21 -8.34 20.71
CA HIS A 86 -20.12 -9.29 20.53
C HIS A 86 -20.04 -9.80 19.09
N GLU A 87 -21.17 -10.19 18.49
CA GLU A 87 -21.25 -10.61 17.09
C GLU A 87 -20.78 -9.51 16.14
N GLU A 88 -21.24 -8.27 16.35
CA GLU A 88 -20.82 -7.12 15.56
C GLU A 88 -19.32 -6.83 15.72
N SER A 89 -18.81 -6.91 16.95
CA SER A 89 -17.38 -6.71 17.23
C SER A 89 -16.52 -7.80 16.58
N VAL A 90 -16.94 -9.07 16.64
CA VAL A 90 -16.24 -10.19 16.00
C VAL A 90 -16.25 -10.03 14.48
N ALA A 91 -17.38 -9.65 13.90
CA ALA A 91 -17.46 -9.36 12.46
C ALA A 91 -16.55 -8.20 12.06
N MET A 92 -16.47 -7.14 12.87
CA MET A 92 -15.57 -6.02 12.65
C MET A 92 -14.10 -6.43 12.73
N ILE A 93 -13.72 -7.23 13.73
CA ILE A 93 -12.37 -7.79 13.87
C ILE A 93 -12.03 -8.66 12.66
N GLY A 94 -12.96 -9.51 12.20
CA GLY A 94 -12.78 -10.33 10.99
C GLY A 94 -12.48 -9.48 9.75
N ARG A 95 -13.24 -8.38 9.54
CA ARG A 95 -12.97 -7.43 8.44
C ARG A 95 -11.60 -6.76 8.57
N PHE A 96 -11.22 -6.35 9.78
CA PHE A 96 -9.92 -5.74 10.02
C PHE A 96 -8.76 -6.72 9.76
N ASN A 97 -8.91 -7.97 10.18
CA ASN A 97 -7.93 -9.02 9.92
C ASN A 97 -7.78 -9.28 8.42
N ALA A 98 -8.90 -9.45 7.70
CA ALA A 98 -8.87 -9.64 6.24
C ALA A 98 -8.21 -8.46 5.50
N ARG A 99 -8.47 -7.22 5.95
CA ARG A 99 -7.79 -6.03 5.40
C ARG A 99 -6.30 -6.05 5.69
N SER A 100 -5.90 -6.44 6.89
CA SER A 100 -4.48 -6.52 7.29
C SER A 100 -3.73 -7.57 6.47
N GLU A 101 -4.33 -8.74 6.25
CA GLU A 101 -3.77 -9.80 5.39
C GLU A 101 -3.63 -9.32 3.94
N ASN A 102 -4.64 -8.64 3.40
CA ASN A 102 -4.56 -8.06 2.05
C ASN A 102 -3.41 -7.03 1.95
N LEU A 103 -3.30 -6.12 2.92
CA LEU A 103 -2.20 -5.15 2.95
C LEU A 103 -0.84 -5.83 3.03
N GLN A 104 -0.69 -6.88 3.84
CA GLN A 104 0.56 -7.66 3.89
C GLN A 104 0.87 -8.32 2.53
N ALA A 105 -0.15 -8.88 1.86
CA ALA A 105 0.02 -9.47 0.53
C ALA A 105 0.46 -8.41 -0.51
N VAL A 106 -0.14 -7.22 -0.48
CA VAL A 106 0.23 -6.10 -1.35
C VAL A 106 1.67 -5.65 -1.07
N ILE A 107 2.06 -5.50 0.20
CA ILE A 107 3.43 -5.14 0.59
C ILE A 107 4.42 -6.20 0.10
N ALA A 108 4.11 -7.48 0.26
CA ALA A 108 4.96 -8.57 -0.23
C ALA A 108 5.08 -8.55 -1.76
N LYS A 109 4.00 -8.23 -2.49
CA LYS A 109 4.03 -8.07 -3.94
C LYS A 109 4.90 -6.88 -4.35
N LEU A 110 4.73 -5.73 -3.72
CA LEU A 110 5.54 -4.52 -3.98
C LEU A 110 7.02 -4.75 -3.69
N ARG A 111 7.37 -5.45 -2.61
CA ARG A 111 8.76 -5.82 -2.31
C ARG A 111 9.38 -6.70 -3.40
N ARG A 112 8.63 -7.68 -3.93
CA ARG A 112 9.10 -8.51 -5.05
C ARG A 112 9.29 -7.70 -6.32
N GLN A 113 8.34 -6.82 -6.65
CA GLN A 113 8.46 -5.92 -7.81
C GLN A 113 9.65 -4.98 -7.69
N LEU A 114 9.89 -4.41 -6.50
CA LEU A 114 11.05 -3.57 -6.24
C LEU A 114 12.36 -4.35 -6.38
N GLY A 115 12.40 -5.59 -5.89
CA GLY A 115 13.56 -6.48 -6.07
C GLY A 115 13.85 -6.78 -7.54
N ALA A 116 12.82 -7.10 -8.32
CA ALA A 116 12.94 -7.36 -9.75
C ALA A 116 13.41 -6.11 -10.51
N ALA A 117 12.78 -4.95 -10.27
CA ALA A 117 13.17 -3.68 -10.88
C ALA A 117 14.61 -3.28 -10.53
N LYS A 118 15.06 -3.53 -9.29
CA LYS A 118 16.44 -3.29 -8.88
C LYS A 118 17.43 -4.21 -9.61
N ALA A 119 17.10 -5.49 -9.78
CA ALA A 119 17.92 -6.43 -10.53
C ALA A 119 18.02 -6.03 -12.01
N GLU A 120 16.91 -5.63 -12.62
CA GLU A 120 16.87 -5.14 -13.99
C GLU A 120 17.71 -3.86 -14.15
N LEU A 121 17.58 -2.89 -13.24
CA LEU A 121 18.42 -1.69 -13.23
C LEU A 121 19.91 -2.04 -13.12
N SER A 122 20.28 -2.97 -12.24
CA SER A 122 21.66 -3.45 -12.14
C SER A 122 22.15 -4.08 -13.45
N SER A 123 21.34 -4.89 -14.12
CA SER A 123 21.69 -5.45 -15.44
C SER A 123 21.83 -4.37 -16.51
N MET A 124 20.93 -3.39 -16.57
CA MET A 124 21.01 -2.28 -17.52
C MET A 124 22.27 -1.45 -17.29
N ARG A 125 22.64 -1.20 -16.02
CA ARG A 125 23.89 -0.50 -15.67
C ARG A 125 25.12 -1.30 -16.08
N GLY A 126 25.11 -2.62 -15.88
CA GLY A 126 26.17 -3.52 -16.35
C GLY A 126 26.31 -3.51 -17.88
N ASN A 127 25.20 -3.67 -18.60
CA ASN A 127 25.18 -3.62 -20.06
C ASN A 127 25.64 -2.27 -20.59
N ASN A 128 25.26 -1.16 -19.95
CA ASN A 128 25.69 0.17 -20.36
C ASN A 128 27.20 0.37 -20.14
N ALA A 129 27.75 -0.14 -19.02
CA ALA A 129 29.20 -0.12 -18.79
C ALA A 129 29.96 -0.95 -19.83
N TRP A 130 29.44 -2.15 -20.17
CA TRP A 130 30.00 -3.00 -21.21
C TRP A 130 29.95 -2.32 -22.59
N LEU A 131 28.80 -1.76 -22.99
CA LEU A 131 28.66 -1.03 -24.24
C LEU A 131 29.61 0.16 -24.34
N ARG A 132 29.82 0.90 -23.24
CA ARG A 132 30.80 1.99 -23.22
C ARG A 132 32.22 1.51 -23.43
N ALA A 133 32.60 0.37 -22.83
CA ALA A 133 33.91 -0.22 -23.03
C ALA A 133 34.11 -0.68 -24.49
N GLU A 134 33.12 -1.35 -25.08
CA GLU A 134 33.12 -1.78 -26.47
C GLU A 134 33.24 -0.58 -27.44
N VAL A 135 32.50 0.51 -27.19
CA VAL A 135 32.61 1.73 -28.00
C VAL A 135 34.01 2.35 -27.89
N ALA A 136 34.58 2.41 -26.69
CA ALA A 136 35.94 2.93 -26.50
C ALA A 136 36.99 2.07 -27.23
N GLU A 137 36.86 0.75 -27.19
CA GLU A 137 37.75 -0.16 -27.93
C GLU A 137 37.63 0.04 -29.44
N ARG A 138 36.40 0.13 -29.97
CA ARG A 138 36.18 0.38 -31.40
C ARG A 138 36.75 1.72 -31.82
N GLN A 139 36.57 2.76 -31.00
CA GLN A 139 37.13 4.08 -31.26
C GLN A 139 38.67 4.04 -31.34
N ALA A 140 39.33 3.37 -30.40
CA ALA A 140 40.78 3.19 -30.43
C ALA A 140 41.25 2.40 -31.67
N ARG A 141 40.49 1.39 -32.12
CA ARG A 141 40.79 0.65 -33.36
C ARG A 141 40.63 1.54 -34.59
N VAL A 142 39.61 2.39 -34.64
CA VAL A 142 39.41 3.35 -35.74
C VAL A 142 40.57 4.32 -35.80
N GLU A 143 40.96 4.92 -34.68
CA GLU A 143 42.11 5.84 -34.59
C GLU A 143 43.42 5.16 -35.04
N ALA A 144 43.62 3.89 -34.65
CA ALA A 144 44.79 3.11 -35.10
C ALA A 144 44.77 2.78 -36.61
N LEU A 145 43.59 2.62 -37.20
CA LEU A 145 43.46 2.41 -38.65
C LEU A 145 43.63 3.72 -39.42
N GLU A 146 43.06 4.82 -38.93
CA GLU A 146 43.23 6.15 -39.53
C GLU A 146 44.70 6.58 -39.55
N THR A 147 45.43 6.34 -38.45
CA THR A 147 46.88 6.61 -38.40
C THR A 147 47.68 5.78 -39.40
N ARG A 148 47.36 4.49 -39.56
CA ARG A 148 47.98 3.63 -40.59
C ARG A 148 47.66 4.09 -42.01
N ILE A 149 46.42 4.51 -42.28
CA ILE A 149 46.05 5.04 -43.59
C ILE A 149 46.86 6.31 -43.89
N ALA A 150 46.96 7.23 -42.93
CA ALA A 150 47.75 8.44 -43.08
C ALA A 150 49.25 8.14 -43.33
N GLU A 151 49.82 7.13 -42.65
CA GLU A 151 51.20 6.67 -42.89
C GLU A 151 51.37 6.09 -44.30
N LEU A 152 50.45 5.22 -44.74
CA LEU A 152 50.47 4.63 -46.08
C LEU A 152 50.29 5.68 -47.19
N GLU A 153 49.41 6.67 -47.00
CA GLU A 153 49.23 7.78 -47.94
C GLU A 153 50.49 8.65 -48.05
N ALA A 154 51.20 8.85 -46.93
CA ALA A 154 52.48 9.56 -46.92
C ALA A 154 53.60 8.76 -47.62
N GLU A 155 53.65 7.43 -47.43
CA GLU A 155 54.58 6.55 -48.16
C GLU A 155 54.29 6.51 -49.66
N ASP A 156 53.03 6.40 -50.07
CA ASP A 156 52.63 6.35 -51.49
C ASP A 156 52.98 7.67 -52.20
N THR A 157 52.67 8.82 -51.57
CA THR A 157 53.08 10.13 -52.12
C THR A 157 54.60 10.32 -52.19
N GLY A 158 55.38 9.70 -51.30
CA GLY A 158 56.85 9.68 -51.37
C GLY A 158 57.43 8.74 -52.44
N ASN A 159 56.71 7.68 -52.80
CA ASN A 159 57.15 6.66 -53.77
C ASN A 159 56.65 6.91 -55.20
N ILE A 160 55.79 7.92 -55.42
CA ILE A 160 55.48 8.40 -56.77
C ILE A 160 56.72 9.11 -57.32
N VAL A 161 57.59 8.34 -57.98
CA VAL A 161 58.55 8.88 -58.95
C VAL A 161 57.72 9.61 -59.99
N ALA A 162 57.79 10.95 -60.02
CA ALA A 162 57.18 11.74 -61.07
C ALA A 162 57.75 11.28 -62.41
N LEU A 163 57.03 10.39 -63.12
CA LEU A 163 57.43 9.99 -64.45
C LEU A 163 57.53 11.27 -65.29
N PRO A 164 58.61 11.44 -66.08
CA PRO A 164 58.73 12.59 -66.96
C PRO A 164 57.46 12.64 -67.81
N ARG A 165 56.71 13.73 -67.61
CA ARG A 165 55.50 14.03 -68.36
C ARG A 165 55.88 13.88 -69.82
N HIS A 166 55.29 12.91 -70.51
CA HIS A 166 55.58 12.68 -71.92
C HIS A 166 55.26 13.98 -72.65
N VAL A 167 56.32 14.72 -73.01
CA VAL A 167 56.21 15.85 -73.92
C VAL A 167 55.78 15.22 -75.23
N ARG A 168 54.51 15.42 -75.61
CA ARG A 168 54.03 15.08 -76.95
C ARG A 168 54.67 16.12 -77.87
N PRO A 169 55.67 15.76 -78.70
CA PRO A 169 56.17 16.72 -79.65
C PRO A 169 55.01 17.12 -80.57
N SER A 170 54.81 18.42 -80.76
CA SER A 170 53.82 18.90 -81.72
C SER A 170 54.29 18.58 -83.14
N ILE A 171 53.38 18.58 -84.10
CA ILE A 171 53.68 18.28 -85.51
C ILE A 171 54.82 19.19 -86.03
N ASP A 172 54.85 20.43 -85.56
CA ASP A 172 55.84 21.45 -85.93
C ASP A 172 57.23 21.22 -85.28
N ASP A 173 57.31 20.41 -84.22
CA ASP A 173 58.58 20.01 -83.59
C ASP A 173 59.22 18.80 -84.29
N VAL A 174 58.43 18.02 -85.04
CA VAL A 174 58.88 16.78 -85.71
C VAL A 174 59.29 17.03 -87.16
N TRP A 175 58.73 18.03 -87.83
CA TRP A 175 59.02 18.34 -89.23
C TRP A 175 59.23 19.84 -89.46
N GLY A 176 60.28 20.21 -90.21
CA GLY A 176 60.49 21.57 -90.71
C GLY A 176 59.67 21.85 -91.98
N GLU A 177 59.42 23.13 -92.29
CA GLU A 177 58.47 23.60 -93.32
C GLU A 177 58.66 23.03 -94.74
N ASP A 178 59.81 22.42 -95.05
CA ASP A 178 60.18 21.94 -96.39
C ASP A 178 60.42 20.41 -96.49
N GLU A 179 60.07 19.61 -95.48
CA GLU A 179 60.34 18.16 -95.46
C GLU A 179 59.06 17.31 -95.55
N HIS A 180 58.99 16.38 -96.52
CA HIS A 180 57.81 15.54 -96.74
C HIS A 180 57.75 14.36 -95.76
N PRO A 181 56.59 14.03 -95.17
CA PRO A 181 56.49 13.04 -94.10
C PRO A 181 56.83 11.64 -94.60
N THR A 182 57.75 10.95 -93.91
CA THR A 182 58.06 9.54 -94.16
C THR A 182 57.18 8.63 -93.31
N MET A 183 56.90 7.41 -93.79
CA MET A 183 56.06 6.42 -93.09
C MET A 183 56.58 6.04 -91.69
N VAL A 184 57.88 6.22 -91.42
CA VAL A 184 58.49 5.96 -90.11
C VAL A 184 58.16 7.07 -89.10
N ASP A 185 57.94 8.29 -89.57
CA ASP A 185 57.64 9.44 -88.71
C ASP A 185 56.15 9.55 -88.39
N LEU A 186 55.28 9.07 -89.29
CA LEU A 186 53.85 8.88 -89.00
C LEU A 186 53.61 7.87 -87.88
N ALA A 187 54.47 6.86 -87.72
CA ALA A 187 54.36 5.89 -86.63
C ALA A 187 54.74 6.47 -85.26
N LYS A 188 55.47 7.59 -85.23
CA LYS A 188 55.80 8.31 -83.99
C LYS A 188 54.67 9.24 -83.53
N LEU A 189 53.75 9.59 -84.44
CA LEU A 189 52.53 10.32 -84.12
C LEU A 189 51.43 9.33 -83.73
N ASN A 190 50.93 9.45 -82.50
CA ASN A 190 49.80 8.63 -82.05
C ASN A 190 48.49 9.16 -82.67
N LEU A 191 48.10 8.62 -83.83
CA LEU A 191 46.96 9.08 -84.64
C LEU A 191 45.58 8.62 -84.14
N ASP A 192 45.50 7.88 -83.03
CA ASP A 192 44.25 7.35 -82.46
C ASP A 192 43.30 8.43 -81.89
N GLY A 193 43.66 9.71 -81.97
CA GLY A 193 42.88 10.83 -81.43
C GLY A 193 42.32 11.83 -82.45
N LEU A 194 42.38 11.55 -83.76
CA LEU A 194 41.88 12.49 -84.77
C LEU A 194 40.34 12.40 -84.90
N PRO A 195 39.59 13.51 -84.70
CA PRO A 195 38.14 13.52 -84.90
C PRO A 195 37.83 13.32 -86.39
N VAL A 196 37.15 12.21 -86.70
CA VAL A 196 36.69 11.87 -88.05
C VAL A 196 35.53 12.80 -88.42
N HIS A 197 35.84 13.92 -89.09
CA HIS A 197 34.82 14.74 -89.74
C HIS A 197 34.30 14.00 -90.98
N TYR A 198 33.13 13.36 -90.85
CA TYR A 198 32.37 12.89 -92.01
C TYR A 198 31.76 14.09 -92.74
N ALA A 199 32.31 14.41 -93.92
CA ALA A 199 31.68 15.27 -94.91
C ALA A 199 31.11 14.42 -96.06
N LYS A 200 29.78 14.44 -96.21
CA LYS A 200 28.99 14.19 -97.44
C LYS A 200 27.66 14.91 -97.22
N GLU A 201 27.38 16.08 -97.80
CA GLU A 201 27.03 16.40 -99.21
C GLU A 201 25.87 15.56 -99.80
N ALA A 202 24.85 16.32 -100.21
CA ALA A 202 23.60 16.03 -100.96
C ALA A 202 22.43 15.36 -100.21
#